data_AF-A0A5C8QGW1-F1
#
_entry.id   AF-A0A5C8QGW1-F1
#
_cell.length_a   1.000
_cell.length_b   1.000
_cell.length_c   1.000
_cell.angle_alpha   90.00
_cell.angle_beta   90.00
_cell.angle_gamma   90.00
#
_symmetry.space_group_name_H-M   'P 1'
#
loop_
_entity.id
_entity.type
_entity.pdbx_description
1 polymer ?
#
loop_
_entity_poly.entity_id
_entity_poly.type
_entity_poly.pdbx_seq_one_letter_code
_entity_poly.pdbx_strand_id
1 'polypeptide(L)'
;MTPQASRGGLDRYRDDRFGMFVHWGLYSMIGCGEWEQVLARIPAAEYAPLAKLFNPAAFDARELVALAEAAGQRYLTITSRHHDGFSMYDTELSDFKITRSPFRRDPIAELADACRESGSVKLGFYVSLVDWHHPGYLDTTRWEDYLAFLFGQVEELCTRYGDVAQIWFDGDWPNSPVPGEHPGWFTTDQPWHYPELYDLVHRLQPDAVLLNNRKDGLQPGEDIQGFENDLPGENTSGLNPGPTLAVPRETCLTMNRSWGYVPHDTAFKEPDRLIATLLDCVAADSNLLLNVGPTQSGDVPAPARERLREIGRWLALHGDAVYGAGPGPEPGSVRTRDGRVLDPSALLPRI
;
A
#
# COMPACT_ATOMS: atom_id res chain seq x y z
N MET A 1 1.26 17.97 22.31
CA MET A 1 0.24 17.48 21.38
C MET A 1 0.96 16.48 20.50
N THR A 2 0.46 15.26 20.36
CA THR A 2 1.11 14.25 19.49
C THR A 2 1.09 14.78 18.06
N PRO A 3 2.25 14.86 17.38
CA PRO A 3 2.32 15.17 15.95
C PRO A 3 1.36 14.31 15.13
N GLN A 4 0.78 14.92 14.11
CA GLN A 4 -0.09 14.30 13.10
C GLN A 4 0.22 14.96 11.77
N ALA A 5 -0.27 14.36 10.68
CA ALA A 5 -0.23 14.99 9.38
C ALA A 5 -0.87 16.38 9.44
N SER A 6 -0.30 17.31 8.68
CA SER A 6 -0.81 18.66 8.58
C SER A 6 -2.24 18.62 8.07
N ARG A 7 -3.02 19.65 8.41
CA ARG A 7 -4.37 19.80 7.87
C ARG A 7 -4.38 19.76 6.33
N GLY A 8 -3.37 20.36 5.69
CA GLY A 8 -3.24 20.33 4.23
C GLY A 8 -2.98 18.92 3.68
N GLY A 9 -2.14 18.13 4.37
CA GLY A 9 -1.88 16.73 4.05
C GLY A 9 -3.13 15.85 4.17
N LEU A 10 -3.88 16.02 5.25
CA LEU A 10 -5.14 15.31 5.50
C LEU A 10 -6.24 15.69 4.49
N ASP A 11 -6.44 16.99 4.25
CA ASP A 11 -7.44 17.49 3.31
C ASP A 11 -7.13 17.00 1.88
N ARG A 12 -5.86 17.10 1.45
CA ARG A 12 -5.39 16.53 0.17
C ARG A 12 -5.70 15.04 0.09
N TYR A 13 -5.26 14.27 1.09
CA TYR A 13 -5.42 12.82 1.08
C TYR A 13 -6.90 12.41 0.97
N ARG A 14 -7.80 13.09 1.69
CA ARG A 14 -9.24 12.84 1.61
C ARG A 14 -9.82 13.20 0.23
N ASP A 15 -9.32 14.24 -0.42
CA ASP A 15 -9.79 14.69 -1.73
C ASP A 15 -9.27 13.81 -2.89
N ASP A 16 -8.10 13.18 -2.71
CA ASP A 16 -7.45 12.34 -3.70
C ASP A 16 -8.26 11.08 -4.05
N ARG A 17 -8.94 10.48 -3.05
CA ARG A 17 -9.91 9.36 -3.12
C ARG A 17 -9.46 8.03 -3.74
N PHE A 18 -8.53 8.03 -4.68
CA PHE A 18 -8.16 6.84 -5.43
C PHE A 18 -6.64 6.74 -5.62
N GLY A 19 -6.06 5.66 -5.11
CA GLY A 19 -4.63 5.38 -5.17
C GLY A 19 -4.30 4.01 -5.78
N MET A 20 -3.03 3.83 -6.15
CA MET A 20 -2.46 2.55 -6.60
C MET A 20 -1.65 1.90 -5.49
N PHE A 21 -1.97 0.66 -5.16
CA PHE A 21 -1.06 -0.18 -4.36
C PHE A 21 -0.16 -0.97 -5.31
N VAL A 22 1.12 -1.09 -4.99
CA VAL A 22 2.07 -1.89 -5.75
C VAL A 22 2.79 -2.86 -4.82
N HIS A 23 2.46 -4.16 -4.93
CA HIS A 23 3.17 -5.24 -4.24
C HIS A 23 4.17 -5.88 -5.20
N TRP A 24 5.43 -5.49 -5.07
CA TRP A 24 6.51 -6.00 -5.90
C TRP A 24 7.77 -6.31 -5.10
N GLY A 25 8.36 -7.47 -5.37
CA GLY A 25 9.54 -7.99 -4.66
C GLY A 25 9.97 -9.35 -5.18
N LEU A 26 10.85 -10.05 -4.45
CA LEU A 26 11.37 -11.37 -4.86
C LEU A 26 10.27 -12.41 -5.02
N TYR A 27 9.18 -12.30 -4.26
CA TYR A 27 8.01 -13.18 -4.39
C TYR A 27 7.38 -13.19 -5.79
N SER A 28 7.59 -12.13 -6.59
CA SER A 28 7.16 -12.10 -8.00
C SER A 28 7.91 -13.12 -8.87
N MET A 29 9.11 -13.55 -8.48
CA MET A 29 9.87 -14.63 -9.14
C MET A 29 9.30 -16.00 -8.84
N ILE A 30 8.73 -16.19 -7.65
CA ILE A 30 8.10 -17.45 -7.25
C ILE A 30 6.72 -17.58 -7.90
N GLY A 31 5.96 -16.48 -7.93
CA GLY A 31 4.64 -16.46 -8.56
C GLY A 31 3.55 -17.14 -7.74
N CYS A 32 3.71 -17.21 -6.41
CA CYS A 32 2.72 -17.80 -5.49
C CYS A 32 2.20 -16.80 -4.45
N GLY A 33 2.43 -15.51 -4.67
CA GLY A 33 2.09 -14.45 -3.72
C GLY A 33 3.20 -14.20 -2.71
N GLU A 34 3.07 -13.08 -2.01
CA GLU A 34 4.07 -12.49 -1.12
C GLU A 34 4.29 -13.25 0.19
N TRP A 35 3.39 -14.17 0.53
CA TRP A 35 3.46 -15.01 1.74
C TRP A 35 4.10 -16.38 1.53
N GLU A 36 4.45 -16.72 0.28
CA GLU A 36 4.86 -18.08 -0.06
C GLU A 36 6.10 -18.53 0.73
N GLN A 37 7.01 -17.62 1.07
CA GLN A 37 8.18 -17.96 1.90
C GLN A 37 7.77 -18.65 3.20
N VAL A 38 6.74 -18.15 3.89
CA VAL A 38 6.26 -18.76 5.14
C VAL A 38 5.31 -19.92 4.87
N LEU A 39 4.37 -19.78 3.94
CA LEU A 39 3.37 -20.82 3.66
C LEU A 39 4.01 -22.13 3.18
N ALA A 40 5.05 -22.05 2.35
CA ALA A 40 5.84 -23.19 1.89
C ALA A 40 7.04 -23.50 2.80
N ARG A 41 7.24 -22.75 3.90
CA ARG A 41 8.33 -22.92 4.87
C ARG A 41 9.73 -22.89 4.22
N ILE A 42 9.92 -21.99 3.26
CA ILE A 42 11.19 -21.81 2.55
C ILE A 42 12.19 -21.18 3.53
N PRO A 43 13.31 -21.84 3.86
CA PRO A 43 14.33 -21.25 4.73
C PRO A 43 14.87 -19.93 4.14
N ALA A 44 15.13 -18.93 4.98
CA ALA A 44 15.64 -17.63 4.53
C ALA A 44 16.94 -17.76 3.71
N ALA A 45 17.80 -18.74 4.04
CA ALA A 45 19.02 -19.04 3.29
C ALA A 45 18.78 -19.61 1.87
N GLU A 46 17.61 -20.23 1.63
CA GLU A 46 17.19 -20.74 0.32
C GLU A 46 16.43 -19.68 -0.47
N TYR A 47 15.72 -18.78 0.20
CA TYR A 47 14.99 -17.67 -0.42
C TYR A 47 15.93 -16.53 -0.87
N ALA A 48 16.86 -16.12 -0.01
CA ALA A 48 17.76 -14.97 -0.27
C ALA A 48 18.56 -15.04 -1.59
N PRO A 49 19.00 -16.22 -2.09
CA PRO A 49 19.62 -16.34 -3.41
C PRO A 49 18.79 -15.82 -4.59
N LEU A 50 17.45 -15.69 -4.48
CA LEU A 50 16.61 -15.07 -5.51
C LEU A 50 17.07 -13.64 -5.85
N ALA A 51 17.56 -12.89 -4.86
CA ALA A 51 18.13 -11.55 -5.08
C ALA A 51 19.30 -11.54 -6.06
N LYS A 52 20.04 -12.65 -6.22
CA LYS A 52 21.15 -12.75 -7.18
C LYS A 52 20.67 -12.97 -8.62
N LEU A 53 19.40 -13.30 -8.80
CA LEU A 53 18.77 -13.57 -10.09
C LEU A 53 17.78 -12.47 -10.51
N PHE A 54 17.30 -11.68 -9.55
CA PHE A 54 16.25 -10.70 -9.80
C PHE A 54 16.70 -9.56 -10.72
N ASN A 55 16.20 -9.57 -11.95
CA ASN A 55 16.51 -8.59 -13.00
C ASN A 55 15.25 -8.18 -13.77
N PRO A 56 14.48 -7.22 -13.26
CA PRO A 56 13.27 -6.76 -13.92
C PRO A 56 13.56 -5.88 -15.13
N ALA A 57 13.94 -6.53 -16.22
CA ALA A 57 14.39 -5.88 -17.45
C ALA A 57 13.33 -5.03 -18.16
N ALA A 58 12.05 -5.22 -17.84
CA ALA A 58 10.93 -4.47 -18.41
C ALA A 58 10.41 -3.36 -17.48
N PHE A 59 10.99 -3.19 -16.29
CA PHE A 59 10.58 -2.13 -15.38
C PHE A 59 10.88 -0.74 -15.97
N ASP A 60 9.82 0.07 -16.06
CA ASP A 60 9.84 1.49 -16.37
C ASP A 60 8.93 2.24 -15.39
N ALA A 61 9.54 3.07 -14.54
CA ALA A 61 8.82 3.89 -13.57
C ALA A 61 7.84 4.88 -14.22
N ARG A 62 8.20 5.46 -15.38
CA ARG A 62 7.32 6.39 -16.09
C ARG A 62 6.10 5.68 -16.65
N GLU A 63 6.24 4.45 -17.13
CA GLU A 63 5.07 3.68 -17.58
C GLU A 63 4.12 3.33 -16.43
N LEU A 64 4.65 3.02 -15.24
CA LEU A 64 3.84 2.72 -14.08
C LEU A 64 3.09 3.95 -13.58
N VAL A 65 3.76 5.10 -13.49
CA VAL A 65 3.13 6.38 -13.11
C VAL A 65 2.11 6.81 -14.17
N ALA A 66 2.44 6.73 -15.47
CA ALA A 66 1.50 7.05 -16.54
C ALA A 66 0.27 6.13 -16.54
N LEU A 67 0.42 4.87 -16.14
CA LEU A 67 -0.71 3.96 -15.96
C LEU A 67 -1.60 4.41 -14.79
N ALA A 68 -1.01 4.81 -13.66
CA ALA A 68 -1.74 5.35 -12.51
C ALA A 68 -2.51 6.63 -12.90
N GLU A 69 -1.86 7.56 -13.61
CA GLU A 69 -2.48 8.78 -14.14
C GLU A 69 -3.64 8.47 -15.08
N ALA A 70 -3.42 7.55 -16.03
CA ALA A 70 -4.43 7.15 -16.99
C ALA A 70 -5.64 6.47 -16.31
N ALA A 71 -5.43 5.84 -15.15
CA ALA A 71 -6.48 5.28 -14.31
C ALA A 71 -7.20 6.33 -13.44
N GLY A 72 -6.65 7.55 -13.35
CA GLY A 72 -7.13 8.59 -12.45
C GLY A 72 -6.63 8.46 -11.00
N GLN A 73 -5.64 7.63 -10.73
CA GLN A 73 -5.08 7.53 -9.38
C GLN A 73 -4.26 8.79 -9.05
N ARG A 74 -4.31 9.24 -7.79
CA ARG A 74 -3.64 10.48 -7.31
C ARG A 74 -2.42 10.22 -6.44
N TYR A 75 -2.26 8.99 -6.00
CA TYR A 75 -1.09 8.54 -5.27
C TYR A 75 -0.79 7.08 -5.58
N LEU A 76 0.47 6.70 -5.40
CA LEU A 76 0.99 5.35 -5.61
C LEU A 76 1.79 4.95 -4.38
N THR A 77 1.35 3.90 -3.69
CA THR A 77 2.01 3.34 -2.51
C THR A 77 2.65 2.01 -2.89
N ILE A 78 3.99 1.93 -2.82
CA ILE A 78 4.76 0.74 -3.22
C ILE A 78 5.45 0.09 -2.02
N THR A 79 5.52 -1.24 -2.03
CA THR A 79 6.31 -2.02 -1.05
C THR A 79 7.79 -1.66 -1.14
N SER A 80 8.27 -0.80 -0.24
CA SER A 80 9.71 -0.48 -0.16
C SER A 80 10.50 -1.65 0.43
N ARG A 81 9.86 -2.41 1.32
CA ARG A 81 10.29 -3.69 1.88
C ARG A 81 9.06 -4.44 2.38
N HIS A 82 8.86 -5.65 1.90
CA HIS A 82 7.82 -6.54 2.39
C HIS A 82 8.36 -7.47 3.49
N HIS A 83 7.52 -8.36 4.03
CA HIS A 83 7.89 -9.29 5.10
C HIS A 83 9.12 -10.15 4.79
N ASP A 84 9.39 -10.46 3.51
CA ASP A 84 10.57 -11.24 3.10
C ASP A 84 11.91 -10.53 3.37
N GLY A 85 11.86 -9.25 3.73
CA GLY A 85 13.00 -8.42 4.08
C GLY A 85 13.80 -7.92 2.87
N PHE A 86 13.36 -8.13 1.63
CA PHE A 86 14.08 -7.60 0.48
C PHE A 86 13.74 -6.12 0.25
N SER A 87 14.77 -5.27 0.23
CA SER A 87 14.56 -3.82 0.04
C SER A 87 14.52 -3.47 -1.46
N MET A 88 13.44 -2.83 -1.89
CA MET A 88 13.21 -2.39 -3.26
C MET A 88 13.83 -1.02 -3.57
N TYR A 89 14.76 -0.55 -2.73
CA TYR A 89 15.48 0.73 -2.88
C TYR A 89 16.93 0.62 -2.38
N ASP A 90 17.75 1.64 -2.62
CA ASP A 90 19.16 1.63 -2.26
C ASP A 90 19.43 2.01 -0.79
N THR A 91 18.92 1.21 0.16
CA THR A 91 19.20 1.40 1.60
C THR A 91 20.68 1.23 1.94
N GLU A 92 21.24 2.06 2.82
CA GLU A 92 22.60 1.87 3.34
C GLU A 92 22.66 0.83 4.48
N LEU A 93 21.50 0.39 4.97
CA LEU A 93 21.36 -0.40 6.18
C LEU A 93 21.39 -1.92 5.93
N SER A 94 21.29 -2.36 4.68
CA SER A 94 21.31 -3.78 4.31
C SER A 94 21.86 -4.01 2.90
N ASP A 95 22.59 -5.11 2.71
CA ASP A 95 22.96 -5.60 1.37
C ASP A 95 21.86 -6.47 0.72
N PHE A 96 20.79 -6.83 1.46
CA PHE A 96 19.64 -7.55 0.91
C PHE A 96 18.66 -6.56 0.26
N LYS A 97 19.11 -5.99 -0.86
CA LYS A 97 18.44 -4.91 -1.59
C LYS A 97 18.59 -5.03 -3.11
N ILE A 98 17.70 -4.36 -3.84
CA ILE A 98 17.62 -4.48 -5.30
C ILE A 98 18.85 -3.93 -6.05
N THR A 99 19.53 -2.90 -5.54
CA THR A 99 20.78 -2.40 -6.17
C THR A 99 21.94 -3.40 -6.09
N ARG A 100 21.85 -4.40 -5.21
CA ARG A 100 22.78 -5.54 -5.15
C ARG A 100 22.42 -6.67 -6.10
N SER A 101 21.21 -6.69 -6.67
CA SER A 101 20.80 -7.66 -7.70
C SER A 101 21.43 -7.33 -9.08
N PRO A 102 21.26 -8.21 -10.10
CA PRO A 102 21.64 -7.89 -11.47
C PRO A 102 20.93 -6.64 -12.06
N PHE A 103 19.83 -6.18 -11.46
CA PHE A 103 19.11 -4.99 -11.90
C PHE A 103 19.92 -3.69 -11.72
N ARG A 104 20.66 -3.58 -10.61
CA ARG A 104 21.56 -2.47 -10.25
C ARG A 104 20.93 -1.08 -10.09
N ARG A 105 19.68 -0.89 -10.50
CA ARG A 105 18.92 0.36 -10.43
C ARG A 105 18.13 0.45 -9.13
N ASP A 106 17.81 1.67 -8.73
CA ASP A 106 16.88 1.97 -7.63
C ASP A 106 15.51 2.33 -8.21
N PRO A 107 14.54 1.39 -8.24
CA PRO A 107 13.23 1.65 -8.82
C PRO A 107 12.40 2.64 -7.97
N ILE A 108 12.67 2.80 -6.67
CA ILE A 108 11.98 3.80 -5.85
C ILE A 108 12.48 5.21 -6.20
N ALA A 109 13.79 5.39 -6.41
CA ALA A 109 14.32 6.66 -6.91
C ALA A 109 13.70 7.02 -8.27
N GLU A 110 13.61 6.05 -9.19
CA GLU A 110 12.99 6.25 -10.50
C GLU A 110 11.49 6.59 -10.41
N LEU A 111 10.76 5.97 -9.48
CA LEU A 111 9.36 6.31 -9.22
C LEU A 111 9.19 7.70 -8.59
N ALA A 112 10.08 8.10 -7.69
CA ALA A 112 10.08 9.44 -7.12
C ALA A 112 10.25 10.50 -8.20
N ASP A 113 11.19 10.28 -9.12
CA ASP A 113 11.39 11.15 -10.28
C ASP A 113 10.18 11.16 -11.21
N ALA A 114 9.61 9.99 -11.54
CA ALA A 114 8.43 9.90 -12.41
C ALA A 114 7.17 10.55 -11.79
N CYS A 115 6.92 10.37 -10.50
CA CYS A 115 5.83 11.04 -9.77
C CYS A 115 6.02 12.56 -9.75
N ARG A 116 7.26 13.03 -9.52
CA ARG A 116 7.60 14.46 -9.57
C ARG A 116 7.44 15.05 -10.98
N GLU A 117 7.80 14.31 -12.03
CA GLU A 117 7.60 14.70 -13.44
C GLU A 117 6.11 14.77 -13.81
N SER A 118 5.32 13.80 -13.33
CA SER A 118 3.86 13.76 -13.49
C SER A 118 3.18 14.95 -12.81
N GLY A 119 3.55 15.23 -11.56
CA GLY A 119 2.92 16.26 -10.73
C GLY A 119 1.48 15.95 -10.30
N SER A 120 0.89 14.84 -10.77
CA SER A 120 -0.51 14.47 -10.49
C SER A 120 -0.65 13.17 -9.68
N VAL A 121 0.43 12.38 -9.60
CA VAL A 121 0.55 11.19 -8.75
C VAL A 121 1.64 11.43 -7.70
N LYS A 122 1.29 11.31 -6.42
CA LYS A 122 2.27 11.39 -5.32
C LYS A 122 2.76 10.00 -4.92
N LEU A 123 4.02 9.90 -4.52
CA LEU A 123 4.63 8.64 -4.08
C LEU A 123 4.39 8.40 -2.58
N GLY A 124 4.00 7.18 -2.22
CA GLY A 124 3.91 6.68 -0.86
C GLY A 124 4.68 5.37 -0.69
N PHE A 125 4.94 5.00 0.55
CA PHE A 125 5.72 3.81 0.88
C PHE A 125 4.95 2.89 1.81
N TYR A 126 4.85 1.63 1.41
CA TYR A 126 4.55 0.54 2.32
C TYR A 126 5.84 0.09 2.99
N VAL A 127 5.80 -0.02 4.33
CA VAL A 127 6.93 -0.46 5.16
C VAL A 127 6.45 -1.61 6.03
N SER A 128 7.02 -2.79 5.82
CA SER A 128 6.73 -3.89 6.74
C SER A 128 7.46 -3.71 8.08
N LEU A 129 6.70 -3.87 9.15
CA LEU A 129 7.17 -4.06 10.52
C LEU A 129 7.66 -5.50 10.75
N VAL A 130 7.16 -6.48 10.00
CA VAL A 130 7.63 -7.86 10.04
C VAL A 130 8.84 -8.01 9.14
N ASP A 131 9.85 -8.76 9.60
CA ASP A 131 11.05 -9.00 8.80
C ASP A 131 11.59 -10.44 8.97
N TRP A 132 11.30 -11.29 7.98
CA TRP A 132 11.72 -12.69 7.95
C TRP A 132 13.21 -12.89 7.63
N HIS A 133 13.97 -11.79 7.48
CA HIS A 133 15.39 -11.80 7.16
C HIS A 133 16.24 -11.20 8.27
N HIS A 134 15.80 -10.11 8.90
CA HIS A 134 16.61 -9.35 9.83
C HIS A 134 16.83 -10.13 11.15
N PRO A 135 18.08 -10.41 11.56
CA PRO A 135 18.36 -11.20 12.75
C PRO A 135 17.75 -10.64 14.03
N GLY A 136 17.65 -9.32 14.17
CA GLY A 136 17.07 -8.68 15.36
C GLY A 136 15.54 -8.80 15.47
N TYR A 137 14.85 -9.09 14.37
CA TYR A 137 13.43 -9.43 14.41
C TYR A 137 13.24 -10.90 14.81
N LEU A 138 14.06 -11.80 14.23
CA LEU A 138 14.01 -13.24 14.48
C LEU A 138 14.53 -13.63 15.88
N ASP A 139 15.43 -12.84 16.46
CA ASP A 139 15.97 -12.99 17.81
C ASP A 139 15.74 -11.69 18.60
N THR A 140 14.70 -11.68 19.43
CA THR A 140 14.30 -10.50 20.21
C THR A 140 15.33 -10.06 21.24
N THR A 141 16.38 -10.84 21.54
CA THR A 141 17.51 -10.35 22.34
C THR A 141 18.29 -9.23 21.64
N ARG A 142 18.09 -9.08 20.33
CA ARG A 142 18.67 -8.05 19.46
C ARG A 142 17.61 -7.09 18.93
N TRP A 143 16.49 -6.94 19.63
CA TRP A 143 15.37 -6.11 19.21
C TRP A 143 15.76 -4.66 18.90
N GLU A 144 16.63 -4.07 19.72
CA GLU A 144 17.11 -2.70 19.51
C GLU A 144 17.91 -2.54 18.20
N ASP A 145 18.63 -3.59 17.74
CA ASP A 145 19.27 -3.58 16.42
C ASP A 145 18.21 -3.48 15.31
N TYR A 146 17.07 -4.17 15.49
CA TYR A 146 15.98 -4.14 14.52
C TYR A 146 15.20 -2.82 14.56
N LEU A 147 14.94 -2.26 15.75
CA LEU A 147 14.34 -0.93 15.84
C LEU A 147 15.23 0.13 15.20
N ALA A 148 16.53 0.12 15.46
CA ALA A 148 17.47 1.05 14.82
C ALA A 148 17.45 0.90 13.29
N PHE A 149 17.36 -0.33 12.80
CA PHE A 149 17.19 -0.63 11.38
C PHE A 149 15.87 -0.05 10.83
N LEU A 150 14.73 -0.36 11.43
CA LEU A 150 13.40 0.14 11.03
C LEU A 150 13.33 1.67 11.01
N PHE A 151 13.80 2.33 12.08
CA PHE A 151 13.82 3.79 12.16
C PHE A 151 14.71 4.40 11.09
N GLY A 152 15.90 3.82 10.86
CA GLY A 152 16.80 4.24 9.80
C GLY A 152 16.16 4.10 8.41
N GLN A 153 15.44 3.01 8.15
CA GLN A 153 14.75 2.80 6.88
C GLN A 153 13.67 3.87 6.64
N VAL A 154 12.87 4.16 7.67
CA VAL A 154 11.85 5.22 7.58
C VAL A 154 12.50 6.59 7.36
N GLU A 155 13.62 6.89 8.03
CA GLU A 155 14.38 8.11 7.81
C GLU A 155 14.91 8.20 6.36
N GLU A 156 15.49 7.14 5.81
CA GLU A 156 15.95 7.10 4.41
C GLU A 156 14.78 7.36 3.44
N LEU A 157 13.65 6.70 3.64
CA LEU A 157 12.46 6.85 2.81
C LEU A 157 11.89 8.28 2.87
N CYS A 158 11.85 8.87 4.06
CA CYS A 158 11.34 10.22 4.28
C CYS A 158 12.32 11.34 3.89
N THR A 159 13.58 11.05 3.56
CA THR A 159 14.58 12.10 3.25
C THR A 159 15.17 12.02 1.85
N ARG A 160 15.15 10.85 1.19
CA ARG A 160 15.86 10.63 -0.07
C ARG A 160 14.98 10.70 -1.32
N TYR A 161 13.66 10.57 -1.19
CA TYR A 161 12.75 10.36 -2.33
C TYR A 161 11.73 11.49 -2.54
N GLY A 162 11.99 12.67 -1.99
CA GLY A 162 11.14 13.85 -2.14
C GLY A 162 9.93 13.86 -1.21
N ASP A 163 8.85 14.50 -1.64
CA ASP A 163 7.62 14.64 -0.85
C ASP A 163 6.84 13.32 -0.84
N VAL A 164 6.54 12.83 0.36
CA VAL A 164 5.85 11.55 0.57
C VAL A 164 4.36 11.79 0.81
N ALA A 165 3.51 11.04 0.12
CA ALA A 165 2.06 11.08 0.28
C ALA A 165 1.61 10.33 1.55
N GLN A 166 2.20 9.16 1.78
CA GLN A 166 1.74 8.18 2.74
C GLN A 166 2.88 7.27 3.21
N ILE A 167 2.92 6.97 4.50
CA ILE A 167 3.66 5.82 5.05
C ILE A 167 2.63 4.80 5.55
N TRP A 168 2.70 3.60 5.00
CA TRP A 168 1.75 2.51 5.24
C TRP A 168 2.46 1.36 5.94
N PHE A 169 2.31 1.27 7.26
CA PHE A 169 2.93 0.23 8.08
C PHE A 169 2.09 -1.05 8.11
N ASP A 170 2.78 -2.20 8.18
CA ASP A 170 2.11 -3.50 8.19
C ASP A 170 2.93 -4.58 8.89
N GLY A 171 2.26 -5.46 9.63
CA GLY A 171 2.90 -6.63 10.24
C GLY A 171 2.72 -6.75 11.75
N ASP A 172 2.18 -5.73 12.43
CA ASP A 172 1.86 -5.83 13.85
C ASP A 172 0.34 -5.98 14.05
N TRP A 173 -0.12 -7.23 13.95
CA TRP A 173 -1.54 -7.59 13.94
C TRP A 173 -1.95 -8.41 15.18
N PRO A 174 -2.15 -7.79 16.36
CA PRO A 174 -2.41 -8.52 17.61
C PRO A 174 -3.69 -9.36 17.62
N ASN A 175 -4.66 -9.06 16.74
CA ASN A 175 -5.95 -9.75 16.67
C ASN A 175 -6.16 -10.58 15.40
N SER A 176 -5.15 -10.67 14.54
CA SER A 176 -5.22 -11.55 13.38
C SER A 176 -4.78 -12.96 13.78
N PRO A 177 -5.55 -14.01 13.42
CA PRO A 177 -5.09 -15.37 13.63
C PRO A 177 -3.82 -15.60 12.81
N VAL A 178 -2.69 -15.75 13.50
CA VAL A 178 -1.42 -16.08 12.87
C VAL A 178 -1.52 -17.49 12.27
N PRO A 179 -1.24 -17.68 10.97
CA PRO A 179 -1.26 -19.01 10.38
C PRO A 179 -0.18 -19.93 10.97
N GLY A 180 -0.60 -20.99 11.67
CA GLY A 180 0.25 -22.16 12.00
C GLY A 180 1.10 -22.08 13.28
N GLU A 181 1.90 -23.13 13.52
CA GLU A 181 2.79 -23.35 14.67
C GLU A 181 4.07 -22.48 14.63
N HIS A 182 3.98 -21.22 14.20
CA HIS A 182 5.12 -20.31 14.09
C HIS A 182 4.98 -19.07 15.00
N PRO A 183 4.86 -19.26 16.34
CA PRO A 183 4.91 -18.14 17.27
C PRO A 183 6.28 -17.45 17.14
N GLY A 184 6.27 -16.16 16.79
CA GLY A 184 7.48 -15.32 16.63
C GLY A 184 7.76 -14.80 15.21
N TRP A 185 7.02 -15.24 14.18
CA TRP A 185 7.20 -14.73 12.80
C TRP A 185 6.38 -13.49 12.47
N PHE A 186 5.41 -13.16 13.34
CA PHE A 186 4.34 -12.21 13.04
C PHE A 186 4.00 -11.31 14.21
N THR A 187 4.21 -11.79 15.44
CA THR A 187 3.92 -11.02 16.65
C THR A 187 5.08 -11.16 17.60
N THR A 188 5.43 -10.03 18.20
CA THR A 188 6.48 -9.89 19.20
C THR A 188 5.89 -9.15 20.40
N ASP A 189 6.35 -9.49 21.60
CA ASP A 189 6.01 -8.77 22.82
C ASP A 189 6.89 -7.52 23.03
N GLN A 190 7.86 -7.32 22.15
CA GLN A 190 8.78 -6.21 22.21
C GLN A 190 8.11 -4.88 21.84
N PRO A 191 8.50 -3.76 22.49
CA PRO A 191 7.91 -2.46 22.22
C PRO A 191 8.39 -1.91 20.87
N TRP A 192 7.45 -1.45 20.03
CA TRP A 192 7.74 -0.89 18.71
C TRP A 192 8.17 0.57 18.69
N HIS A 193 8.07 1.26 19.84
CA HIS A 193 8.34 2.71 19.97
C HIS A 193 7.57 3.55 18.93
N TYR A 194 6.27 3.24 18.77
CA TYR A 194 5.40 3.93 17.81
C TYR A 194 5.36 5.45 17.98
N PRO A 195 5.27 6.03 19.20
CA PRO A 195 5.32 7.49 19.35
C PRO A 195 6.56 8.09 18.70
N GLU A 196 7.74 7.52 18.93
CA GLU A 196 9.00 8.00 18.36
C GLU A 196 9.08 7.78 16.84
N LEU A 197 8.58 6.64 16.36
CA LEU A 197 8.56 6.30 14.92
C LEU A 197 7.63 7.23 14.14
N TYR A 198 6.44 7.52 14.68
CA TYR A 198 5.46 8.37 14.04
C TYR A 198 5.87 9.85 14.12
N ASP A 199 6.46 10.27 15.25
CA ASP A 199 7.07 11.60 15.39
C ASP A 199 8.20 11.83 14.38
N LEU A 200 8.98 10.80 14.06
CA LEU A 200 10.00 10.85 13.01
C LEU A 200 9.37 11.14 11.65
N VAL A 201 8.32 10.41 11.27
CA VAL A 201 7.60 10.63 10.00
C VAL A 201 7.05 12.05 9.94
N HIS A 202 6.29 12.48 10.94
CA HIS A 202 5.65 13.81 10.96
C HIS A 202 6.64 14.97 11.02
N ARG A 203 7.81 14.76 11.60
CA ARG A 203 8.89 15.76 11.60
C ARG A 203 9.53 15.93 10.23
N LEU A 204 9.74 14.83 9.51
CA LEU A 204 10.44 14.83 8.21
C LEU A 204 9.48 15.12 7.05
N GLN A 205 8.25 14.64 7.14
CA GLN A 205 7.23 14.67 6.09
C GLN A 205 5.89 15.11 6.70
N PRO A 206 5.74 16.39 7.08
CA PRO A 206 4.56 16.86 7.82
C PRO A 206 3.24 16.74 7.04
N ASP A 207 3.27 16.53 5.72
CA ASP A 207 2.08 16.33 4.89
C ASP A 207 1.82 14.85 4.54
N ALA A 208 2.70 13.94 4.92
CA ALA A 208 2.49 12.51 4.71
C ALA A 208 1.46 11.99 5.72
N VAL A 209 0.48 11.23 5.25
CA VAL A 209 -0.44 10.53 6.16
C VAL A 209 0.14 9.20 6.60
N LEU A 210 -0.14 8.81 7.82
CA LEU A 210 0.36 7.59 8.43
C LEU A 210 -0.77 6.63 8.77
N LEU A 211 -0.57 5.36 8.42
CA LEU A 211 -1.45 4.24 8.72
C LEU A 211 -0.63 3.07 9.26
N ASN A 212 -1.13 2.37 10.27
CA ASN A 212 -0.65 1.03 10.65
C ASN A 212 -1.79 0.00 10.53
N ASN A 213 -1.62 -0.95 9.61
CA ASN A 213 -2.70 -1.82 9.17
C ASN A 213 -3.14 -2.83 10.24
N ARG A 214 -4.45 -3.13 10.25
CA ARG A 214 -5.10 -4.12 11.13
C ARG A 214 -4.78 -3.97 12.62
N LYS A 215 -4.52 -2.75 13.08
CA LYS A 215 -4.44 -2.38 14.49
C LYS A 215 -5.81 -2.19 15.12
N ASP A 216 -5.87 -2.40 16.44
CA ASP A 216 -7.06 -2.07 17.24
C ASP A 216 -7.17 -0.56 17.41
N GLY A 217 -7.94 0.07 16.53
CA GLY A 217 -8.08 1.52 16.49
C GLY A 217 -6.77 2.22 16.12
N LEU A 218 -6.73 3.54 16.30
CA LEU A 218 -5.54 4.34 15.99
C LEU A 218 -4.63 4.45 17.22
N GLN A 219 -3.35 4.19 17.04
CA GLN A 219 -2.34 4.60 18.02
C GLN A 219 -2.12 6.12 17.94
N PRO A 220 -1.67 6.76 19.05
CA PRO A 220 -1.28 8.17 19.01
C PRO A 220 -0.24 8.44 17.92
N GLY A 221 -0.56 9.33 16.97
CA GLY A 221 0.31 9.69 15.84
C GLY A 221 -0.10 9.07 14.50
N GLU A 222 -1.03 8.12 14.49
CA GLU A 222 -1.69 7.68 13.25
C GLU A 222 -2.72 8.71 12.78
N ASP A 223 -2.92 8.78 11.47
CA ASP A 223 -3.79 9.78 10.84
C ASP A 223 -5.06 9.17 10.26
N ILE A 224 -4.96 7.96 9.73
CA ILE A 224 -6.01 7.32 8.94
C ILE A 224 -6.24 5.87 9.37
N GLN A 225 -7.45 5.37 9.13
CA GLN A 225 -7.81 3.98 9.40
C GLN A 225 -7.83 3.13 8.12
N GLY A 226 -7.16 1.98 8.13
CA GLY A 226 -7.16 1.01 7.04
C GLY A 226 -8.28 -0.02 7.14
N PHE A 227 -8.79 -0.44 5.99
CA PHE A 227 -9.71 -1.58 5.83
C PHE A 227 -9.24 -2.47 4.68
N GLU A 228 -9.04 -3.75 4.94
CA GLU A 228 -8.45 -4.64 3.96
C GLU A 228 -9.47 -5.56 3.28
N ASN A 229 -9.54 -5.50 1.95
CA ASN A 229 -10.45 -6.25 1.08
C ASN A 229 -11.96 -6.11 1.43
N ASP A 230 -12.32 -5.15 2.27
CA ASP A 230 -13.68 -4.82 2.69
C ASP A 230 -13.86 -3.30 2.79
N LEU A 231 -15.12 -2.86 2.73
CA LEU A 231 -15.49 -1.47 3.00
C LEU A 231 -15.44 -1.17 4.50
N PRO A 232 -15.36 0.12 4.90
CA PRO A 232 -15.42 0.50 6.30
C PRO A 232 -16.67 -0.04 7.01
N GLY A 233 -16.46 -0.75 8.11
CA GLY A 233 -17.53 -1.32 8.93
C GLY A 233 -18.00 -2.71 8.49
N GLU A 234 -17.46 -3.24 7.38
CA GLU A 234 -17.61 -4.64 6.98
C GLU A 234 -16.41 -5.46 7.48
N ASN A 235 -16.62 -6.76 7.66
CA ASN A 235 -15.56 -7.69 8.05
C ASN A 235 -15.75 -9.06 7.39
N THR A 236 -16.08 -9.08 6.09
CA THR A 236 -16.32 -10.33 5.36
C THR A 236 -15.03 -11.09 5.09
N SER A 237 -13.89 -10.38 5.03
CA SER A 237 -12.53 -10.92 4.96
C SER A 237 -12.03 -11.48 6.30
N GLY A 238 -12.62 -11.06 7.42
CA GLY A 238 -12.14 -11.37 8.77
C GLY A 238 -10.94 -10.51 9.24
N LEU A 239 -10.52 -9.52 8.45
CA LEU A 239 -9.33 -8.71 8.70
C LEU A 239 -9.62 -7.37 9.39
N ASN A 240 -10.89 -7.01 9.54
CA ASN A 240 -11.36 -5.69 10.01
C ASN A 240 -12.27 -5.81 11.25
N PRO A 241 -11.85 -6.44 12.37
CA PRO A 241 -12.72 -6.73 13.51
C PRO A 241 -13.12 -5.50 14.36
N GLY A 242 -12.53 -4.33 14.11
CA GLY A 242 -12.72 -3.11 14.90
C GLY A 242 -13.84 -2.18 14.40
N PRO A 243 -14.25 -1.20 15.22
CA PRO A 243 -15.22 -0.19 14.80
C PRO A 243 -14.65 0.75 13.73
N THR A 244 -15.53 1.37 12.96
CA THR A 244 -15.16 2.47 12.06
C THR A 244 -15.00 3.77 12.86
N LEU A 245 -13.86 4.42 12.71
CA LEU A 245 -13.49 5.63 13.43
C LEU A 245 -13.75 6.89 12.60
N ALA A 246 -13.93 8.02 13.27
CA ALA A 246 -14.21 9.33 12.66
C ALA A 246 -12.92 10.06 12.23
N VAL A 247 -12.07 9.35 11.49
CA VAL A 247 -10.84 9.84 10.86
C VAL A 247 -10.91 9.56 9.36
N PRO A 248 -10.02 10.10 8.50
CA PRO A 248 -9.95 9.66 7.12
C PRO A 248 -9.67 8.16 7.05
N ARG A 249 -10.17 7.51 6.01
CA ARG A 249 -10.15 6.05 5.87
C ARG A 249 -9.59 5.65 4.52
N GLU A 250 -9.03 4.45 4.46
CA GLU A 250 -8.59 3.84 3.21
C GLU A 250 -8.99 2.36 3.18
N THR A 251 -9.65 1.95 2.10
CA THR A 251 -9.87 0.56 1.77
C THR A 251 -8.78 0.13 0.79
N CYS A 252 -7.92 -0.81 1.17
CA CYS A 252 -7.01 -1.45 0.24
C CYS A 252 -7.67 -2.71 -0.36
N LEU A 253 -7.58 -2.85 -1.69
CA LEU A 253 -8.29 -3.90 -2.43
C LEU A 253 -7.40 -4.59 -3.45
N THR A 254 -7.38 -5.92 -3.42
CA THR A 254 -6.77 -6.73 -4.49
C THR A 254 -7.59 -6.65 -5.78
N MET A 255 -6.96 -6.62 -6.95
CA MET A 255 -7.71 -6.68 -8.22
C MET A 255 -8.14 -8.11 -8.57
N ASN A 256 -7.30 -9.09 -8.26
CA ASN A 256 -7.61 -10.52 -8.28
C ASN A 256 -7.69 -11.03 -6.83
N ARG A 257 -7.15 -12.22 -6.50
CA ARG A 257 -7.13 -12.80 -5.16
C ARG A 257 -5.79 -12.61 -4.44
N SER A 258 -4.81 -11.96 -5.07
CA SER A 258 -3.45 -11.87 -4.56
C SER A 258 -2.94 -10.42 -4.55
N TRP A 259 -2.10 -10.09 -3.57
CA TRP A 259 -1.37 -8.82 -3.55
C TRP A 259 -0.17 -8.91 -4.48
N GLY A 260 0.76 -9.83 -4.21
CA GLY A 260 1.87 -10.17 -5.07
C GLY A 260 1.45 -10.94 -6.33
N TYR A 261 2.34 -10.95 -7.33
CA TYR A 261 2.08 -11.61 -8.61
C TYR A 261 1.87 -13.13 -8.45
N VAL A 262 0.77 -13.63 -9.03
CA VAL A 262 0.45 -15.06 -9.19
C VAL A 262 -0.02 -15.30 -10.64
N PRO A 263 0.77 -15.96 -11.50
CA PRO A 263 0.47 -16.09 -12.93
C PRO A 263 -0.80 -16.90 -13.21
N HIS A 264 -1.19 -17.77 -12.27
CA HIS A 264 -2.37 -18.62 -12.39
C HIS A 264 -3.62 -18.05 -11.72
N ASP A 265 -3.51 -16.93 -11.00
CA ASP A 265 -4.67 -16.22 -10.46
C ASP A 265 -5.26 -15.28 -11.50
N THR A 266 -6.13 -15.84 -12.33
CA THR A 266 -6.84 -15.12 -13.39
C THR A 266 -8.18 -14.56 -12.93
N ALA A 267 -8.52 -14.65 -11.64
CA ALA A 267 -9.82 -14.23 -11.10
C ALA A 267 -9.88 -12.71 -10.85
N PHE A 268 -9.60 -11.93 -11.90
CA PHE A 268 -9.69 -10.47 -11.84
C PHE A 268 -11.14 -10.03 -11.67
N LYS A 269 -11.35 -9.08 -10.76
CA LYS A 269 -12.63 -8.39 -10.59
C LYS A 269 -12.96 -7.64 -11.89
N GLU A 270 -14.24 -7.62 -12.24
CA GLU A 270 -14.72 -6.89 -13.41
C GLU A 270 -14.62 -5.36 -13.18
N PRO A 271 -14.34 -4.59 -14.24
CA PRO A 271 -14.27 -3.12 -14.19
C PRO A 271 -15.45 -2.47 -13.45
N ASP A 272 -16.67 -2.89 -13.76
CA ASP A 272 -17.90 -2.37 -13.14
C ASP A 272 -17.93 -2.59 -11.63
N ARG A 273 -17.41 -3.74 -11.17
CA ARG A 273 -17.32 -4.04 -9.74
C ARG A 273 -16.29 -3.14 -9.07
N LEU A 274 -15.17 -2.88 -9.73
CA LEU A 274 -14.13 -1.98 -9.21
C LEU A 274 -14.63 -0.52 -9.15
N ILE A 275 -15.38 -0.07 -10.15
CA ILE A 275 -16.03 1.25 -10.17
C ILE A 275 -17.08 1.36 -9.06
N ALA A 276 -17.91 0.32 -8.90
CA ALA A 276 -18.87 0.25 -7.80
C ALA A 276 -18.16 0.37 -6.44
N THR A 277 -17.10 -0.40 -6.22
CA THR A 277 -16.35 -0.34 -4.96
C THR A 277 -15.69 1.03 -4.74
N LEU A 278 -15.20 1.70 -5.79
CA LEU A 278 -14.68 3.08 -5.66
C LEU A 278 -15.78 4.04 -5.18
N LEU A 279 -16.98 3.97 -5.77
CA LEU A 279 -18.11 4.79 -5.34
C LEU A 279 -18.59 4.45 -3.93
N ASP A 280 -18.62 3.16 -3.57
CA ASP A 280 -18.95 2.70 -2.23
C ASP A 280 -17.93 3.25 -1.20
N CYS A 281 -16.64 3.27 -1.55
CA CYS A 281 -15.61 3.91 -0.73
C CYS A 281 -15.90 5.40 -0.53
N VAL A 282 -16.22 6.15 -1.60
CA VAL A 282 -16.58 7.57 -1.50
C VAL A 282 -17.80 7.79 -0.61
N ALA A 283 -18.85 6.97 -0.76
CA ALA A 283 -20.05 7.01 0.07
C ALA A 283 -19.76 6.69 1.55
N ALA A 284 -18.74 5.86 1.81
CA ALA A 284 -18.23 5.53 3.14
C ALA A 284 -17.14 6.49 3.64
N ASP A 285 -16.88 7.60 2.94
CA ASP A 285 -15.78 8.55 3.21
C ASP A 285 -14.41 7.87 3.36
N SER A 286 -14.15 6.90 2.48
CA SER A 286 -12.92 6.13 2.38
C SER A 286 -12.26 6.39 1.03
N ASN A 287 -10.94 6.38 1.01
CA ASN A 287 -10.20 6.23 -0.22
C ASN A 287 -10.18 4.76 -0.65
N LEU A 288 -10.00 4.52 -1.95
CA LEU A 288 -9.70 3.18 -2.47
C LEU A 288 -8.23 3.11 -2.90
N LEU A 289 -7.49 2.18 -2.31
CA LEU A 289 -6.12 1.83 -2.71
C LEU A 289 -6.13 0.50 -3.46
N LEU A 290 -6.17 0.59 -4.80
CA LEU A 290 -6.35 -0.57 -5.66
C LEU A 290 -5.00 -1.17 -6.07
N ASN A 291 -4.82 -2.46 -5.78
CA ASN A 291 -3.55 -3.15 -5.96
C ASN A 291 -3.25 -3.62 -7.39
N VAL A 292 -1.97 -3.56 -7.75
CA VAL A 292 -1.35 -4.34 -8.81
C VAL A 292 -0.15 -5.12 -8.26
N GLY A 293 0.05 -6.34 -8.75
CA GLY A 293 1.24 -7.14 -8.50
C GLY A 293 2.08 -7.27 -9.78
N PRO A 294 3.13 -6.44 -9.98
CA PRO A 294 4.00 -6.56 -11.15
C PRO A 294 4.70 -7.91 -11.22
N THR A 295 4.96 -8.37 -12.44
CA THR A 295 5.68 -9.62 -12.70
C THR A 295 7.15 -9.52 -12.26
N GLN A 296 7.88 -10.65 -12.31
CA GLN A 296 9.34 -10.64 -12.12
C GLN A 296 10.10 -9.77 -13.14
N SER A 297 9.52 -9.47 -14.31
CA SER A 297 10.13 -8.56 -15.29
C SER A 297 9.91 -7.09 -14.95
N GLY A 298 9.02 -6.78 -14.01
CA GLY A 298 8.61 -5.42 -13.63
C GLY A 298 7.38 -4.89 -14.35
N ASP A 299 6.72 -5.71 -15.18
CA ASP A 299 5.51 -5.32 -15.90
C ASP A 299 4.26 -5.49 -15.05
N VAL A 300 3.36 -4.52 -15.10
CA VAL A 300 1.98 -4.73 -14.62
C VAL A 300 1.26 -5.71 -15.57
N PRO A 301 0.63 -6.79 -15.07
CA PRO A 301 -0.09 -7.75 -15.90
C PRO A 301 -1.17 -7.10 -16.78
N ALA A 302 -1.30 -7.57 -18.02
CA ALA A 302 -2.22 -7.00 -19.01
C ALA A 302 -3.68 -6.88 -18.52
N PRO A 303 -4.28 -7.89 -17.84
CA PRO A 303 -5.63 -7.75 -17.29
C PRO A 303 -5.74 -6.58 -16.32
N ALA A 304 -4.74 -6.37 -15.46
CA ALA A 304 -4.74 -5.25 -14.52
C ALA A 304 -4.67 -3.88 -15.24
N ARG A 305 -3.80 -3.77 -16.26
CA ARG A 305 -3.70 -2.55 -17.09
C ARG A 305 -5.02 -2.23 -17.79
N GLU A 306 -5.76 -3.24 -18.25
CA GLU A 306 -7.06 -3.07 -18.90
C GLU A 306 -8.11 -2.51 -17.93
N ARG A 307 -8.27 -3.10 -16.74
CA ARG A 307 -9.21 -2.62 -15.70
C ARG A 307 -8.90 -1.17 -15.32
N LEU A 308 -7.63 -0.86 -15.09
CA LEU A 308 -7.20 0.50 -14.73
C LEU A 308 -7.57 1.53 -15.82
N ARG A 309 -7.33 1.20 -17.09
CA ARG A 309 -7.71 2.08 -18.21
C ARG A 309 -9.22 2.22 -18.37
N GLU A 310 -10.00 1.20 -18.02
CA GLU A 310 -11.46 1.28 -18.01
C GLU A 310 -12.01 2.19 -16.93
N ILE A 311 -11.49 2.04 -15.71
CA ILE A 311 -11.80 2.94 -14.59
C ILE A 311 -11.44 4.38 -14.96
N GLY A 312 -10.27 4.59 -15.57
CA GLY A 312 -9.84 5.90 -16.05
C GLY A 312 -10.76 6.52 -17.11
N ARG A 313 -11.22 5.74 -18.09
CA ARG A 313 -12.21 6.20 -19.09
C ARG A 313 -13.52 6.62 -18.45
N TRP A 314 -13.97 5.89 -17.43
CA TRP A 314 -15.17 6.22 -16.68
C TRP A 314 -14.98 7.49 -15.84
N LEU A 315 -13.83 7.63 -15.14
CA LEU A 315 -13.49 8.81 -14.34
C LEU A 315 -13.36 10.08 -15.18
N ALA A 316 -12.96 9.98 -16.45
CA ALA A 316 -12.95 11.12 -17.37
C ALA A 316 -14.36 11.75 -17.55
N LEU A 317 -15.42 10.98 -17.35
CA LEU A 317 -16.81 11.42 -17.46
C LEU A 317 -17.47 11.71 -16.09
N HIS A 318 -17.03 11.00 -15.04
CA HIS A 318 -17.71 10.95 -13.74
C HIS A 318 -16.82 11.31 -12.55
N GLY A 319 -15.64 11.90 -12.79
CA GLY A 319 -14.65 12.18 -11.75
C GLY A 319 -15.13 13.16 -10.67
N ASP A 320 -16.17 13.94 -10.90
CA ASP A 320 -16.80 14.80 -9.91
C ASP A 320 -17.63 14.04 -8.85
N ALA A 321 -17.97 12.78 -9.11
CA ALA A 321 -18.53 11.86 -8.13
C ALA A 321 -17.45 11.15 -7.29
N VAL A 322 -16.17 11.39 -7.57
CA VAL A 322 -15.04 10.82 -6.82
C VAL A 322 -14.21 11.94 -6.19
N TYR A 323 -13.46 12.72 -6.98
CA TYR A 323 -12.52 13.69 -6.43
C TYR A 323 -13.23 14.88 -5.78
N GLY A 324 -12.91 15.14 -4.51
CA GLY A 324 -13.60 16.15 -3.69
C GLY A 324 -15.09 15.85 -3.44
N ALA A 325 -15.54 14.63 -3.76
CA ALA A 325 -16.86 14.13 -3.38
C ALA A 325 -16.79 13.47 -1.99
N GLY A 326 -17.95 13.09 -1.45
CA GLY A 326 -18.02 12.36 -0.19
C GLY A 326 -19.41 11.81 0.08
N PRO A 327 -19.71 11.42 1.33
CA PRO A 327 -21.01 10.87 1.69
C PRO A 327 -22.15 11.85 1.40
N GLY A 328 -23.21 11.34 0.80
CA GLY A 328 -24.48 12.03 0.67
C GLY A 328 -25.31 12.00 1.96
N PRO A 329 -26.48 12.66 1.97
CA PRO A 329 -27.35 12.73 3.15
C PRO A 329 -27.99 11.39 3.49
N GLU A 330 -28.18 10.50 2.51
CA GLU A 330 -28.73 9.16 2.71
C GLU A 330 -27.60 8.12 2.79
N PRO A 331 -27.73 7.06 3.62
CA PRO A 331 -26.75 5.99 3.68
C PRO A 331 -26.45 5.39 2.29
N GLY A 332 -25.16 5.28 1.94
CA GLY A 332 -24.71 4.75 0.65
C GLY A 332 -24.84 5.73 -0.53
N SER A 333 -25.39 6.93 -0.34
CA SER A 333 -25.42 7.95 -1.40
C SER A 333 -24.11 8.74 -1.48
N VAL A 334 -23.83 9.33 -2.65
CA VAL A 334 -22.66 10.19 -2.88
C VAL A 334 -23.11 11.63 -3.08
N ARG A 335 -22.46 12.56 -2.37
CA ARG A 335 -22.47 13.99 -2.68
C ARG A 335 -21.25 14.30 -3.54
N THR A 336 -21.51 14.57 -4.80
CA THR A 336 -20.50 15.01 -5.77
C THR A 336 -19.88 16.35 -5.40
N ARG A 337 -18.72 16.67 -5.97
CA ARG A 337 -18.00 17.93 -5.77
C ARG A 337 -18.84 19.16 -6.12
N ASP A 338 -19.73 19.08 -7.11
CA ASP A 338 -20.62 20.18 -7.52
C ASP A 338 -21.94 20.21 -6.72
N GLY A 339 -22.11 19.32 -5.74
CA GLY A 339 -23.20 19.35 -4.77
C GLY A 339 -24.42 18.51 -5.14
N ARG A 340 -24.41 17.82 -6.30
CA ARG A 340 -25.47 16.85 -6.64
C ARG A 340 -25.39 15.63 -5.72
N VAL A 341 -26.55 15.10 -5.35
CA VAL A 341 -26.68 13.84 -4.61
C VAL A 341 -27.05 12.76 -5.60
N LEU A 342 -26.27 11.69 -5.64
CA LEU A 342 -26.41 10.59 -6.58
C LEU A 342 -26.50 9.26 -5.83
N ASP A 343 -27.31 8.35 -6.37
CA ASP A 343 -27.22 6.92 -6.08
C ASP A 343 -26.06 6.34 -6.92
N PRO A 344 -25.03 5.74 -6.30
CA PRO A 344 -23.91 5.11 -7.01
C PRO A 344 -24.34 4.18 -8.15
N SER A 345 -25.45 3.45 -7.98
CA SER A 345 -25.95 2.51 -8.98
C SER A 345 -26.33 3.18 -10.30
N ALA A 346 -26.70 4.47 -10.27
CA ALA A 346 -27.04 5.24 -11.45
C ALA A 346 -25.81 5.62 -12.29
N LEU A 347 -24.61 5.53 -11.71
CA LEU A 347 -23.34 5.87 -12.36
C LEU A 347 -22.59 4.65 -12.88
N LEU A 348 -23.06 3.43 -12.57
CA LEU A 348 -22.42 2.22 -13.07
C LEU A 348 -22.56 2.14 -14.59
N PRO A 349 -21.52 1.65 -15.30
CA PRO A 349 -21.62 1.38 -16.73
C PRO A 349 -22.87 0.54 -17.01
N ARG A 350 -23.74 1.00 -17.91
CA ARG A 350 -24.85 0.19 -18.40
C ARG A 350 -24.33 -0.66 -19.53
N ILE A 351 -24.15 -1.96 -19.27
CA ILE A 351 -23.81 -2.97 -20.30
C ILE A 351 -24.99 -3.16 -21.24
#